data_AF-A0A977Q533-F1
#
_entry.id   AF-A0A977Q533-F1
#
_cell.length_a   1.000
_cell.length_b   1.000
_cell.length_c   1.000
_cell.angle_alpha   90.00
_cell.angle_beta   90.00
_cell.angle_gamma   90.00
#
_symmetry.space_group_name_H-M   'P 1'
#
loop_
_entity.id
_entity.type
_entity.pdbx_description
1 polymer ?
#
loop_
_entity_poly.entity_id
_entity_poly.type
_entity_poly.pdbx_seq_one_letter_code
_entity_poly.pdbx_strand_id
1 'polypeptide(L)'
;MEQSTPRCINGLCLLLGYSRQSYYQGIDYIHQKAYESDVIIEEVLRHRKHLKRIGTRKLLDEMQSFLTAHGFKIGRDAMFDLLADRGLLVTKRKRRGPVTTLSKHRFKKYPNIVRDFIPVAPNQLWVSDITYIHLNEGFAYLSLVTDAYSRKIVGFYLSEGLSARGPLAALKMALASKPPARWAYPSQRQRGTVLLRWICEIIGTAWGQDQYDRER
;
A
#
# COMPACT_ATOMS: atom_id res chain seq x y z
N MET A 1 23.91 -60.58 -19.85
CA MET A 1 24.78 -59.48 -19.38
C MET A 1 25.05 -58.57 -20.58
N GLU A 2 24.18 -57.60 -20.81
CA GLU A 2 24.34 -56.62 -21.88
C GLU A 2 25.42 -55.62 -21.48
N GLN A 3 26.58 -55.72 -22.12
CA GLN A 3 27.67 -54.78 -21.93
C GLN A 3 27.26 -53.46 -22.58
N SER A 4 26.88 -52.47 -21.76
CA SER A 4 26.73 -51.08 -22.19
C SER A 4 28.08 -50.58 -22.70
N THR A 5 28.26 -50.56 -24.02
CA THR A 5 29.42 -49.96 -24.63
C THR A 5 29.41 -48.45 -24.33
N PRO A 6 30.54 -47.83 -23.95
CA PRO A 6 30.62 -46.39 -23.77
C PRO A 6 30.35 -45.74 -25.13
N ARG A 7 29.12 -45.24 -25.33
CA ARG A 7 28.74 -44.55 -26.56
C ARG A 7 29.60 -43.31 -26.69
N CYS A 8 30.42 -43.26 -27.74
CA CYS A 8 31.22 -42.09 -28.03
C CYS A 8 30.31 -40.88 -28.23
N ILE A 9 30.60 -39.76 -27.57
CA ILE A 9 29.81 -38.51 -27.66
C ILE A 9 29.59 -38.11 -29.12
N ASN A 10 30.57 -38.36 -29.99
CA ASN A 10 30.43 -38.17 -31.44
C ASN A 10 29.24 -38.92 -32.04
N GLY A 11 29.06 -40.21 -31.71
CA GLY A 11 27.97 -41.03 -32.25
C GLY A 11 26.60 -40.55 -31.77
N LEU A 12 26.51 -40.10 -30.51
CA LEU A 12 25.29 -39.51 -29.95
C LEU A 12 24.95 -38.16 -30.57
N CYS A 13 25.95 -37.27 -30.74
CA CYS A 13 25.77 -35.98 -31.39
C CYS A 13 25.32 -36.15 -32.85
N LEU A 14 25.94 -37.06 -33.59
CA LEU A 14 25.56 -37.40 -34.97
C LEU A 14 24.12 -37.91 -35.05
N LEU A 15 23.71 -38.81 -34.16
CA LEU A 15 22.35 -39.34 -34.10
C LEU A 15 21.30 -38.24 -33.88
N LEU A 16 21.63 -37.23 -33.07
CA LEU A 16 20.73 -36.11 -32.74
C LEU A 16 20.86 -34.91 -33.70
N GLY A 17 21.72 -34.98 -34.72
CA GLY A 17 21.93 -33.91 -35.69
C GLY A 17 22.74 -32.72 -35.18
N TYR A 18 23.49 -32.88 -34.08
CA TYR A 18 24.35 -31.84 -33.51
C TYR A 18 25.82 -32.11 -33.80
N SER A 19 26.64 -31.05 -33.86
CA SER A 19 28.10 -31.20 -33.84
C SER A 19 28.58 -31.41 -32.40
N ARG A 20 29.68 -32.15 -32.24
CA ARG A 20 30.35 -32.30 -30.93
C ARG A 20 30.70 -30.95 -30.31
N GLN A 21 31.14 -30.00 -31.13
CA GLN A 21 31.47 -28.64 -30.68
C GLN A 21 30.24 -27.93 -30.10
N SER A 22 29.08 -28.03 -30.76
CA SER A 22 27.82 -27.46 -30.25
C SER A 22 27.42 -28.07 -28.90
N TYR A 23 27.67 -29.36 -28.68
CA TYR A 23 27.38 -30.02 -27.41
C TYR A 23 28.23 -29.44 -26.27
N TYR A 24 29.55 -29.35 -26.44
CA TYR A 24 30.42 -28.77 -25.41
C TYR A 24 30.18 -27.27 -25.22
N GLN A 25 29.94 -26.51 -26.29
CA GLN A 25 29.52 -25.11 -26.17
C GLN A 25 28.22 -24.94 -25.38
N GLY A 26 27.26 -25.86 -25.55
CA GLY A 26 26.03 -25.88 -24.76
C GLY A 26 26.29 -26.15 -23.28
N ILE A 27 27.18 -27.09 -22.96
CA ILE A 27 27.60 -27.36 -21.58
C ILE A 27 28.26 -26.13 -20.97
N ASP A 28 29.22 -25.53 -21.67
CA ASP A 28 29.94 -24.34 -21.20
C ASP A 28 28.99 -23.17 -20.97
N TYR A 29 28.02 -22.97 -21.87
CA TYR A 29 26.98 -21.96 -21.73
C TYR A 29 26.11 -22.19 -20.49
N ILE A 30 25.69 -23.43 -20.22
CA ILE A 30 24.90 -23.77 -19.03
C ILE A 30 25.70 -23.48 -17.76
N HIS A 31 26.97 -23.89 -17.71
CA HIS A 31 27.84 -23.61 -16.56
C HIS A 31 28.05 -22.11 -16.35
N GLN A 32 28.28 -21.36 -17.42
CA GLN A 32 28.43 -19.92 -17.35
C GLN A 32 27.15 -19.23 -16.85
N LYS A 33 25.97 -19.64 -17.34
CA LYS A 33 24.69 -19.09 -16.88
C LYS A 33 24.38 -19.42 -15.43
N ALA A 34 24.72 -20.63 -14.98
CA ALA A 34 24.58 -21.02 -13.59
C ALA A 34 25.47 -20.15 -12.68
N TYR A 35 26.72 -19.95 -13.07
CA TYR A 35 27.66 -19.08 -12.36
C TYR A 35 27.17 -17.62 -12.28
N GLU A 36 26.76 -17.04 -13.42
CA GLU A 36 26.18 -15.68 -13.46
C GLU A 36 24.98 -15.56 -12.52
N SER A 37 24.10 -16.56 -12.55
CA SER A 37 22.90 -16.60 -11.71
C SER A 37 23.24 -16.62 -10.23
N ASP A 38 24.19 -17.47 -9.81
CA ASP A 38 24.57 -17.59 -8.40
C ASP A 38 25.21 -16.30 -7.87
N VAL A 39 26.09 -15.66 -8.65
CA VAL A 39 26.71 -14.38 -8.29
C VAL A 39 25.67 -13.27 -8.15
N ILE A 40 24.70 -13.20 -9.08
CA ILE A 40 23.60 -12.22 -8.99
C ILE A 40 22.77 -12.48 -7.73
N ILE A 41 22.44 -13.73 -7.42
CA ILE A 41 21.65 -14.07 -6.23
C ILE A 41 22.38 -13.69 -4.95
N GLU A 42 23.68 -13.91 -4.86
CA GLU A 42 24.46 -13.50 -3.69
C GLU A 42 24.36 -11.99 -3.44
N GLU A 43 24.49 -11.19 -4.50
CA GLU A 43 24.38 -9.73 -4.38
C GLU A 43 22.94 -9.28 -4.05
N VAL A 44 21.93 -9.97 -4.57
CA VAL A 44 20.53 -9.76 -4.17
C VAL A 44 20.35 -10.01 -2.66
N LEU A 45 20.91 -11.10 -2.13
CA LEU A 45 20.85 -11.42 -0.71
C LEU A 45 21.57 -10.38 0.14
N ARG A 46 22.69 -9.83 -0.35
CA ARG A 46 23.40 -8.72 0.28
C ARG A 46 22.53 -7.47 0.40
N HIS A 47 21.87 -7.05 -0.67
CA HIS A 47 20.93 -5.93 -0.65
C HIS A 47 19.78 -6.18 0.33
N ARG A 48 19.26 -7.42 0.38
CA ARG A 48 18.16 -7.79 1.28
C ARG A 48 18.53 -7.89 2.76
N LYS A 49 19.82 -7.91 3.11
CA LYS A 49 20.23 -7.75 4.52
C LYS A 49 19.84 -6.37 5.05
N HIS A 50 20.00 -5.33 4.23
CA HIS A 50 19.64 -3.95 4.57
C HIS A 50 18.19 -3.63 4.22
N LEU A 51 17.74 -4.03 3.04
CA LEU A 51 16.41 -3.77 2.50
C LEU A 51 15.64 -5.08 2.27
N LYS A 52 15.18 -5.69 3.36
CA LYS A 52 14.55 -7.04 3.39
C LYS A 52 13.44 -7.27 2.35
N ARG A 53 12.78 -6.22 1.87
CA ARG A 53 11.62 -6.31 0.98
C ARG A 53 11.70 -5.36 -0.22
N ILE A 54 12.92 -5.04 -0.67
CA ILE A 54 13.09 -4.27 -1.90
C ILE A 54 12.45 -5.01 -3.08
N GLY A 55 11.65 -4.29 -3.87
CA GLY A 55 11.01 -4.85 -5.05
C GLY A 55 12.00 -5.06 -6.20
N THR A 56 11.77 -6.07 -7.04
CA THR A 56 12.70 -6.49 -8.10
C THR A 56 13.11 -5.38 -9.06
N ARG A 57 12.19 -4.46 -9.43
CA ARG A 57 12.51 -3.33 -10.32
C ARG A 57 13.53 -2.39 -9.69
N LYS A 58 13.26 -1.94 -8.47
CA LYS A 58 14.16 -1.05 -7.72
C LYS A 58 15.50 -1.73 -7.44
N LEU A 59 15.47 -3.02 -7.13
CA LEU A 59 16.67 -3.83 -6.92
C LEU A 59 17.54 -3.90 -8.18
N LEU A 60 16.94 -4.09 -9.35
CA LEU A 60 17.67 -4.07 -10.62
C LEU A 60 18.36 -2.72 -10.86
N ASP A 61 17.65 -1.62 -10.60
CA ASP A 61 18.21 -0.27 -10.72
C ASP A 61 19.37 -0.03 -9.75
N GLU A 62 19.24 -0.45 -8.49
CA GLU A 62 20.31 -0.35 -7.48
C GLU A 62 21.53 -1.22 -7.82
N MET A 63 21.31 -2.39 -8.42
CA MET A 63 22.36 -3.33 -8.82
C MET A 63 22.99 -3.01 -10.19
N GLN A 64 22.50 -2.01 -10.92
CA GLN A 64 22.95 -1.74 -12.30
C GLN A 64 24.48 -1.49 -12.37
N SER A 65 25.06 -0.83 -11.37
CA SER A 65 26.51 -0.61 -11.27
C SER A 65 27.28 -1.92 -11.11
N PHE A 66 26.81 -2.80 -10.23
CA PHE A 66 27.37 -4.14 -10.02
C PHE A 66 27.28 -5.00 -11.30
N LEU A 67 26.11 -5.03 -11.93
CA LEU A 67 25.88 -5.81 -13.16
C LEU A 67 26.79 -5.33 -14.29
N THR A 68 26.96 -4.01 -14.44
CA THR A 68 27.82 -3.42 -15.46
C THR A 68 29.30 -3.75 -15.19
N ALA A 69 29.73 -3.67 -13.93
CA ALA A 69 31.11 -3.98 -13.55
C ALA A 69 31.50 -5.45 -13.79
N HIS A 70 30.54 -6.38 -13.63
CA HIS A 70 30.75 -7.80 -13.87
C HIS A 70 30.39 -8.25 -15.30
N GLY A 71 29.90 -7.33 -16.15
CA GLY A 71 29.52 -7.64 -17.52
C GLY A 71 28.22 -8.45 -17.68
N PHE A 72 27.41 -8.56 -16.62
CA PHE A 72 26.17 -9.32 -16.65
C PHE A 72 25.05 -8.54 -17.35
N LYS A 73 24.54 -9.11 -18.44
CA LYS A 73 23.43 -8.55 -19.22
C LYS A 73 22.11 -9.24 -18.85
N ILE A 74 21.56 -8.89 -17.70
CA ILE A 74 20.25 -9.40 -17.25
C ILE A 74 19.18 -8.32 -17.43
N GLY A 75 18.07 -8.69 -18.07
CA GLY A 75 16.91 -7.82 -18.23
C GLY A 75 15.95 -7.92 -17.05
N ARG A 76 14.96 -7.01 -17.02
CA ARG A 76 13.88 -7.01 -16.02
C ARG A 76 13.20 -8.37 -15.88
N ASP A 77 12.74 -8.93 -16.99
CA ASP A 77 11.92 -10.16 -16.97
C ASP A 77 12.77 -11.37 -16.55
N ALA A 78 13.98 -11.50 -17.09
CA ALA A 78 14.94 -12.52 -16.66
C ALA A 78 15.28 -12.42 -15.16
N MET A 79 15.38 -11.20 -14.59
CA MET A 79 15.57 -11.01 -13.16
C MET A 79 14.35 -11.45 -12.34
N PHE A 80 13.13 -11.25 -12.86
CA PHE A 80 11.92 -11.78 -12.22
C PHE A 80 11.91 -13.31 -12.24
N ASP A 81 12.24 -13.92 -13.38
CA ASP A 81 12.28 -15.38 -13.54
C ASP A 81 13.34 -16.01 -12.63
N LEU A 82 14.56 -15.45 -12.62
CA LEU A 82 15.65 -15.91 -11.75
C LEU A 82 15.27 -15.87 -10.26
N LEU A 83 14.61 -14.79 -9.81
CA LEU A 83 14.13 -14.70 -8.44
C LEU A 83 12.93 -15.61 -8.18
N ALA A 84 12.08 -15.88 -9.17
CA ALA A 84 10.96 -16.81 -9.05
C ALA A 84 11.46 -18.24 -8.85
N ASP A 85 12.42 -18.68 -9.67
CA ASP A 85 13.01 -20.02 -9.64
C ASP A 85 13.67 -20.34 -8.30
N ARG A 86 14.21 -19.32 -7.62
CA ARG A 86 14.83 -19.44 -6.30
C ARG A 86 13.87 -19.14 -5.14
N GLY A 87 12.57 -18.91 -5.40
CA GLY A 87 11.58 -18.59 -4.36
C GLY A 87 11.83 -17.26 -3.66
N LEU A 88 12.54 -16.35 -4.32
CA LEU A 88 12.98 -15.05 -3.79
C LEU A 88 12.05 -13.91 -4.16
N LEU A 89 10.90 -14.13 -4.79
CA LEU A 89 9.94 -13.05 -5.05
C LEU A 89 9.35 -12.49 -3.76
N VAL A 90 9.25 -11.16 -3.66
CA VAL A 90 8.66 -10.49 -2.49
C VAL A 90 7.14 -10.65 -2.53
N THR A 91 6.60 -11.47 -1.64
CA THR A 91 5.16 -11.66 -1.50
C THR A 91 4.48 -10.41 -0.94
N LYS A 92 3.32 -10.06 -1.51
CA LYS A 92 2.48 -8.97 -0.99
C LYS A 92 2.06 -9.28 0.46
N ARG A 93 2.27 -8.33 1.37
CA ARG A 93 1.74 -8.43 2.73
C ARG A 93 0.21 -8.46 2.67
N LYS A 94 -0.40 -9.53 3.16
CA LYS A 94 -1.82 -9.49 3.57
C LYS A 94 -1.92 -8.46 4.69
N ARG A 95 -2.70 -7.39 4.49
CA ARG A 95 -3.00 -6.43 5.58
C ARG A 95 -3.71 -7.21 6.68
N ARG A 96 -3.12 -7.25 7.88
CA ARG A 96 -3.65 -7.98 9.05
C ARG A 96 -4.37 -7.01 10.01
N GLY A 97 -5.12 -6.05 9.48
CA GLY A 97 -5.74 -4.99 10.28
C GLY A 97 -7.08 -4.54 9.70
N PRO A 98 -7.88 -3.82 10.51
CA PRO A 98 -9.19 -3.33 10.09
C PRO A 98 -9.06 -2.41 8.88
N VAL A 99 -9.95 -2.59 7.92
CA VAL A 99 -10.00 -1.78 6.69
C VAL A 99 -10.91 -0.59 6.95
N THR A 100 -10.33 0.59 7.12
CA THR A 100 -11.07 1.83 7.41
C THR A 100 -11.63 2.51 6.16
N THR A 101 -11.14 2.17 4.96
CA THR A 101 -11.47 2.91 3.72
C THR A 101 -11.87 1.98 2.59
N LEU A 102 -13.08 2.19 2.06
CA LEU A 102 -13.53 1.60 0.80
C LEU A 102 -13.27 2.57 -0.36
N SER A 103 -12.03 2.66 -0.85
CA SER A 103 -11.67 3.62 -1.92
C SER A 103 -12.35 3.34 -3.27
N LYS A 104 -12.81 2.09 -3.48
CA LYS A 104 -13.55 1.64 -4.67
C LYS A 104 -15.06 1.74 -4.49
N HIS A 105 -15.54 2.86 -3.95
CA HIS A 105 -16.98 3.11 -3.81
C HIS A 105 -17.54 3.84 -5.04
N ARG A 106 -18.85 3.69 -5.28
CA ARG A 106 -19.58 4.40 -6.36
C ARG A 106 -20.03 5.81 -5.97
N PHE A 107 -19.85 6.23 -4.72
CA PHE A 107 -20.27 7.54 -4.24
C PHE A 107 -19.48 8.70 -4.87
N LYS A 108 -20.16 9.85 -5.01
CA LYS A 108 -19.57 11.09 -5.52
C LYS A 108 -18.42 11.55 -4.61
N LYS A 109 -17.29 11.90 -5.22
CA LYS A 109 -16.16 12.52 -4.53
C LYS A 109 -16.30 14.04 -4.64
N TYR A 110 -16.18 14.72 -3.51
CA TYR A 110 -16.26 16.17 -3.46
C TYR A 110 -14.87 16.79 -3.57
N PRO A 111 -14.71 17.92 -4.28
CA PRO A 111 -13.44 18.62 -4.38
C PRO A 111 -13.01 19.14 -3.00
N ASN A 112 -11.70 19.12 -2.75
CA ASN A 112 -11.15 19.64 -1.50
C ASN A 112 -11.14 21.18 -1.52
N ILE A 113 -12.21 21.78 -0.98
CA ILE A 113 -12.39 23.23 -0.91
C ILE A 113 -11.53 23.92 0.16
N VAL A 114 -10.92 23.16 1.08
CA VAL A 114 -10.11 23.70 2.19
C VAL A 114 -8.60 23.63 1.91
N ARG A 115 -8.20 23.32 0.67
CA ARG A 115 -6.79 23.09 0.30
C ARG A 115 -5.87 24.29 0.64
N ASP A 116 -6.33 25.50 0.36
CA ASP A 116 -5.57 26.74 0.54
C ASP A 116 -6.07 27.57 1.73
N PHE A 117 -6.94 26.98 2.58
CA PHE A 117 -7.47 27.66 3.76
C PHE A 117 -6.53 27.49 4.96
N ILE A 118 -6.00 28.62 5.46
CA ILE A 118 -5.17 28.65 6.66
C ILE A 118 -6.01 29.18 7.83
N PRO A 119 -6.31 28.37 8.85
CA PRO A 119 -7.05 28.82 10.02
C PRO A 119 -6.18 29.78 10.86
N VAL A 120 -6.74 30.94 11.22
CA VAL A 120 -6.08 31.98 12.01
C VAL A 120 -6.59 32.05 13.46
N ALA A 121 -7.65 31.31 13.77
CA ALA A 121 -8.22 31.23 15.11
C ALA A 121 -8.89 29.87 15.36
N PRO A 122 -9.11 29.48 16.64
CA PRO A 122 -9.85 28.26 16.98
C PRO A 122 -11.27 28.28 16.41
N ASN A 123 -11.82 27.09 16.14
CA ASN A 123 -13.19 26.86 15.66
C ASN A 123 -13.52 27.41 14.26
N GLN A 124 -12.51 27.66 13.44
CA GLN A 124 -12.68 28.06 12.03
C GLN A 124 -12.71 26.87 11.08
N LEU A 125 -11.92 25.82 11.37
CA LEU A 125 -11.87 24.60 10.58
C LEU A 125 -11.73 23.41 11.52
N TRP A 126 -12.63 22.45 11.39
CA TRP A 126 -12.55 21.16 12.06
C TRP A 126 -12.17 20.08 11.06
N VAL A 127 -11.29 19.19 11.49
CA VAL A 127 -10.86 18.01 10.73
C VAL A 127 -11.33 16.78 11.49
N SER A 128 -12.01 15.88 10.77
CA SER A 128 -12.41 14.59 11.31
C SER A 128 -11.41 13.51 10.91
N ASP A 129 -11.10 12.62 11.83
CA ASP A 129 -10.33 11.40 11.56
C ASP A 129 -11.03 10.18 12.15
N ILE A 130 -10.80 9.01 11.58
CA ILE A 130 -11.28 7.72 12.12
C ILE A 130 -10.08 6.79 12.23
N THR A 131 -9.77 6.44 13.47
CA THR A 131 -8.70 5.49 13.79
C THR A 131 -9.29 4.26 14.49
N TYR A 132 -8.48 3.24 14.73
CA TYR A 132 -8.88 2.08 15.51
C TYR A 132 -7.94 1.92 16.70
N ILE A 133 -8.49 1.44 17.80
CA ILE A 133 -7.74 1.10 19.01
C ILE A 133 -7.79 -0.41 19.15
N HIS A 134 -6.65 -1.03 19.43
CA HIS A 134 -6.60 -2.45 19.76
C HIS A 134 -7.03 -2.67 21.21
N LEU A 135 -7.96 -3.60 21.41
CA LEU A 135 -8.37 -4.10 22.72
C LEU A 135 -7.87 -5.55 22.87
N ASN A 136 -7.91 -6.08 24.09
CA ASN A 136 -7.47 -7.45 24.36
C ASN A 136 -8.24 -8.50 23.52
N GLU A 137 -9.52 -8.25 23.25
CA GLU A 137 -10.41 -9.17 22.54
C GLU A 137 -10.81 -8.69 21.13
N GLY A 138 -10.14 -7.67 20.59
CA GLY A 138 -10.48 -7.17 19.26
C GLY A 138 -9.99 -5.75 18.96
N PHE A 139 -10.85 -4.96 18.30
CA PHE A 139 -10.59 -3.56 18.01
C PHE A 139 -11.88 -2.76 18.07
N ALA A 140 -11.75 -1.47 18.37
CA ALA A 140 -12.85 -0.50 18.31
C ALA A 140 -12.43 0.68 17.43
N TYR A 141 -13.38 1.30 16.75
CA TYR A 141 -13.19 2.48 15.92
C TYR A 141 -13.39 3.74 16.76
N LEU A 142 -12.39 4.62 16.74
CA LEU A 142 -12.43 5.92 17.38
C LEU A 142 -12.66 7.00 16.31
N SER A 143 -13.81 7.65 16.37
CA SER A 143 -14.12 8.84 15.57
C SER A 143 -13.65 10.08 16.33
N LEU A 144 -12.82 10.89 15.68
CA LEU A 144 -12.24 12.11 16.27
C LEU A 144 -12.65 13.33 15.46
N VAL A 145 -12.94 14.43 16.17
CA VAL A 145 -13.12 15.76 15.60
C VAL A 145 -12.11 16.69 16.28
N THR A 146 -11.21 17.24 15.48
CA THR A 146 -10.08 18.07 15.95
C THR A 146 -10.17 19.46 15.35
N ASP A 147 -9.91 20.48 16.15
CA ASP A 147 -9.76 21.84 15.67
C ASP A 147 -8.40 22.03 14.97
N ALA A 148 -8.42 22.50 13.72
CA ALA A 148 -7.23 22.58 12.89
C ALA A 148 -6.20 23.60 13.41
N TYR A 149 -6.66 24.67 14.07
CA TYR A 149 -5.80 25.70 14.64
C TYR A 149 -5.18 25.25 15.98
N SER A 150 -6.02 24.94 16.98
CA SER A 150 -5.56 24.63 18.34
C SER A 150 -5.08 23.20 18.53
N ARG A 151 -5.33 22.31 17.56
CA ARG A 151 -5.13 20.85 17.66
C ARG A 151 -5.91 20.19 18.80
N LYS A 152 -6.86 20.90 19.41
CA LYS A 152 -7.72 20.38 20.47
C LYS A 152 -8.73 19.40 19.89
N ILE A 153 -8.88 18.24 20.53
CA ILE A 153 -9.99 17.32 20.26
C ILE A 153 -11.26 17.95 20.85
N VAL A 154 -12.20 18.33 19.98
CA VAL A 154 -13.45 19.00 20.35
C VAL A 154 -14.62 18.02 20.49
N GLY A 155 -14.49 16.85 19.89
CA GLY A 155 -15.45 15.75 20.02
C GLY A 155 -14.83 14.42 19.68
N PHE A 156 -15.28 13.36 20.33
CA PHE A 156 -14.82 12.00 20.08
C PHE A 156 -15.94 11.00 20.36
N TYR A 157 -15.85 9.82 19.75
CA TYR A 157 -16.76 8.70 20.02
C TYR A 157 -16.10 7.37 19.69
N LEU A 158 -16.27 6.38 20.57
CA LEU A 158 -15.77 5.03 20.37
C LEU A 158 -16.94 4.12 19.94
N SER A 159 -16.78 3.41 18.83
CA SER A 159 -17.78 2.49 18.29
C SER A 159 -17.15 1.15 17.93
N GLU A 160 -17.90 0.06 18.07
CA GLU A 160 -17.44 -1.28 17.67
C GLU A 160 -17.39 -1.44 16.14
N GLY A 161 -18.22 -0.69 15.41
CA GLY A 161 -18.30 -0.71 13.94
C GLY A 161 -17.98 0.62 13.28
N LEU A 162 -17.81 0.59 11.95
CA LEU A 162 -17.54 1.76 11.09
C LEU A 162 -18.83 2.48 10.62
N SER A 163 -19.92 2.34 11.37
CA SER A 163 -21.21 2.94 11.00
C SER A 163 -21.17 4.47 11.13
N ALA A 164 -22.09 5.17 10.44
CA ALA A 164 -22.19 6.63 10.49
C ALA A 164 -22.51 7.18 11.90
N ARG A 165 -22.97 6.33 12.83
CA ARG A 165 -23.26 6.71 14.22
C ARG A 165 -22.05 7.29 14.94
N GLY A 166 -20.86 6.70 14.72
CA GLY A 166 -19.63 7.15 15.39
C GLY A 166 -19.24 8.58 15.04
N PRO A 167 -19.03 8.90 13.75
CA PRO A 167 -18.71 10.26 13.31
C PRO A 167 -19.81 11.27 13.67
N LEU A 168 -21.08 10.88 13.57
CA LEU A 168 -22.20 11.77 13.89
C LEU A 168 -22.24 12.12 15.39
N ALA A 169 -22.00 11.15 16.27
CA ALA A 169 -21.94 11.37 17.70
C ALA A 169 -20.76 12.28 18.08
N ALA A 170 -19.58 12.05 17.49
CA ALA A 170 -18.41 12.90 17.71
C ALA A 170 -18.65 14.35 17.23
N LEU A 171 -19.34 14.53 16.10
CA LEU A 171 -19.73 15.86 15.61
C LEU A 171 -20.74 16.54 16.53
N LYS A 172 -21.75 15.83 17.03
CA LYS A 172 -22.73 16.37 17.99
C LYS A 172 -22.04 16.85 19.27
N MET A 173 -21.08 16.08 19.77
CA MET A 173 -20.25 16.46 20.92
C MET A 173 -19.44 17.75 20.65
N ALA A 174 -18.83 17.85 19.46
CA ALA A 174 -18.08 19.04 19.06
C ALA A 174 -18.96 20.29 18.93
N LEU A 175 -20.18 20.15 18.40
CA LEU A 175 -21.13 21.26 18.30
C LEU A 175 -21.61 21.73 19.68
N ALA A 176 -21.82 20.79 20.62
CA ALA A 176 -22.22 21.12 21.99
C ALA A 176 -21.09 21.81 22.79
N SER A 177 -19.82 21.50 22.51
CA SER A 177 -18.67 22.10 23.19
C SER A 177 -18.30 23.49 22.66
N LYS A 178 -18.92 23.95 21.56
CA LYS A 178 -18.68 25.26 21.00
C LYS A 178 -19.29 26.34 21.89
N PRO A 179 -18.51 27.33 22.35
CA PRO A 179 -19.10 28.38 23.16
C PRO A 179 -20.07 29.25 22.31
N PRO A 180 -21.08 29.90 22.90
CA PRO A 180 -22.18 30.58 22.18
C PRO A 180 -21.69 31.76 21.33
N ALA A 181 -22.18 31.97 20.11
CA ALA A 181 -21.65 32.91 19.09
C ALA A 181 -21.32 34.37 19.51
N ARG A 182 -21.69 34.79 20.73
CA ARG A 182 -21.44 36.12 21.31
C ARG A 182 -19.97 36.43 21.62
N TRP A 183 -19.06 35.45 21.67
CA TRP A 183 -17.59 35.66 21.83
C TRP A 183 -16.82 35.47 20.51
N ALA A 184 -17.51 35.30 19.37
CA ALA A 184 -16.85 35.31 18.07
C ALA A 184 -16.35 36.73 17.79
N TYR A 185 -15.03 36.90 17.65
CA TYR A 185 -14.41 38.18 17.32
C TYR A 185 -15.14 38.87 16.14
N PRO A 186 -15.36 40.20 16.17
CA PRO A 186 -16.19 40.92 15.20
C PRO A 186 -15.78 40.74 13.73
N SER A 187 -14.52 40.39 13.45
CA SER A 187 -14.05 40.08 12.09
C SER A 187 -14.58 38.76 11.52
N GLN A 188 -15.22 37.91 12.33
CA GLN A 188 -15.80 36.64 11.90
C GLN A 188 -17.23 36.75 11.35
N ARG A 189 -17.77 37.97 11.23
CA ARG A 189 -19.16 38.18 10.78
C ARG A 189 -19.36 38.01 9.26
N GLN A 190 -18.32 37.89 8.45
CA GLN A 190 -18.48 37.64 7.01
C GLN A 190 -17.46 36.64 6.48
N ARG A 191 -17.95 35.61 5.77
CA ARG A 191 -17.22 34.56 5.03
C ARG A 191 -16.65 33.43 5.90
N GLY A 192 -17.48 32.44 6.22
CA GLY A 192 -17.01 31.21 6.86
C GLY A 192 -18.06 30.13 7.06
N THR A 193 -19.34 30.42 6.83
CA THR A 193 -20.41 29.41 6.88
C THR A 193 -20.49 28.62 5.58
N VAL A 194 -19.39 28.02 5.11
CA VAL A 194 -19.43 27.05 4.01
C VAL A 194 -19.77 25.64 4.54
N LEU A 195 -19.61 25.40 5.85
CA LEU A 195 -19.88 24.07 6.43
C LEU A 195 -21.34 23.80 6.82
N LEU A 196 -22.15 24.83 7.15
CA LEU A 196 -23.52 24.61 7.66
C LEU A 196 -24.57 24.40 6.55
N ARG A 197 -24.32 24.83 5.31
CA ARG A 197 -25.24 24.52 4.19
C ARG A 197 -25.05 23.11 3.65
N TRP A 198 -23.84 22.55 3.79
CA TRP A 198 -23.49 21.26 3.18
C TRP A 198 -23.88 20.03 4.00
N ILE A 199 -23.84 20.10 5.34
CA ILE A 199 -24.22 18.95 6.18
C ILE A 199 -25.74 18.73 6.18
N CYS A 200 -26.56 19.79 6.09
CA CYS A 200 -28.01 19.66 6.01
C CYS A 200 -28.50 19.10 4.66
N GLU A 201 -27.90 19.47 3.53
CA GLU A 201 -28.28 18.93 2.21
C GLU A 201 -27.81 17.48 2.00
N ILE A 202 -26.67 17.07 2.57
CA ILE A 202 -26.18 15.68 2.47
C ILE A 202 -26.98 14.71 3.36
N ILE A 203 -27.44 15.16 4.53
CA ILE A 203 -28.22 14.30 5.44
C ILE A 203 -29.69 14.25 5.03
N GLY A 204 -30.24 15.29 4.40
CA GLY A 204 -31.66 15.37 4.04
C GLY A 204 -32.14 14.41 2.95
N THR A 205 -31.28 14.01 2.00
CA THR A 205 -31.68 13.16 0.86
C THR A 205 -31.30 11.68 0.98
N ALA A 206 -30.66 11.27 2.08
CA ALA A 206 -30.23 9.87 2.29
C ALA A 206 -31.06 9.12 3.36
N TRP A 207 -32.16 9.69 3.84
CA TRP A 207 -33.13 8.97 4.67
C TRP A 207 -33.98 8.05 3.79
N GLY A 208 -33.43 6.88 3.51
CA GLY A 208 -34.10 5.84 2.75
C GLY A 208 -33.25 4.60 2.55
N GLN A 209 -32.57 4.08 3.59
CA GLN A 209 -32.10 2.69 3.63
C GLN A 209 -31.62 2.29 5.03
N ASP A 210 -32.59 1.98 5.88
CA ASP A 210 -32.43 1.36 7.20
C ASP A 210 -32.29 -0.18 7.09
N GLN A 211 -31.58 -0.69 6.06
CA GLN A 211 -31.64 -2.13 5.71
C GLN A 211 -30.32 -2.87 5.44
N TYR A 212 -29.13 -2.29 5.69
CA TYR A 212 -27.89 -3.00 5.37
C TYR A 212 -27.03 -3.45 6.56
N ASP A 213 -27.44 -3.19 7.80
CA ASP A 213 -26.63 -3.48 9.01
C ASP A 213 -26.93 -4.85 9.66
N ARG A 214 -27.59 -5.80 8.97
CA ARG A 214 -27.85 -7.17 9.51
C ARG A 214 -27.01 -8.30 8.94
N GLU A 215 -26.20 -8.06 7.92
CA GLU A 215 -25.36 -9.11 7.33
C GLU A 215 -23.91 -8.65 7.25
N ARG A 216 -23.20 -8.67 8.39
CA ARG A 216 -21.75 -8.77 8.47
C ARG A 216 -21.25 -9.05 9.88
#